data_AF-A0A7C6Z1N3-F1
#
_entry.id   AF-A0A7C6Z1N3-F1
#
_cell.length_a   1.000
_cell.length_b   1.000
_cell.length_c   1.000
_cell.angle_alpha   90.00
_cell.angle_beta   90.00
_cell.angle_gamma   90.00
#
_symmetry.space_group_name_H-M   'P 1'
#
loop_
_entity.id
_entity.type
_entity.pdbx_description
1 polymer ?
#
loop_
_entity_poly.entity_id
_entity_poly.type
_entity_poly.pdbx_seq_one_letter_code
_entity_poly.pdbx_strand_id
1 'polypeptide(L)' 'MKNRIVVGSLRQETNSFSQVKTMSKDFAVYKGKEMLDHIAVTHVFREADVEIIPTLCAYA' A
#
# COMPACT_ATOMS: atom_id res chain seq x y z
N MET A 1 -20.19 -1.34 -17.37
CA MET A 1 -19.75 -1.61 -15.99
C MET A 1 -18.32 -1.12 -15.86
N LYS A 2 -17.97 -0.38 -14.79
CA LYS A 2 -16.56 -0.02 -14.55
C LYS A 2 -15.79 -1.24 -14.06
N ASN A 3 -14.56 -1.41 -14.53
CA ASN A 3 -13.66 -2.42 -13.99
C ASN A 3 -13.34 -2.09 -12.53
N ARG A 4 -13.26 -3.11 -11.68
CA ARG A 4 -13.00 -2.96 -10.24
C ARG A 4 -11.66 -3.60 -9.91
N ILE A 5 -10.81 -2.89 -9.19
CA ILE A 5 -9.49 -3.38 -8.79
C ILE A 5 -9.33 -3.30 -7.28
N VAL A 6 -8.75 -4.34 -6.68
CA VAL A 6 -8.37 -4.34 -5.27
C VAL A 6 -6.93 -3.86 -5.17
N VAL A 7 -6.68 -2.89 -4.31
CA VAL A 7 -5.35 -2.27 -4.18
C VAL A 7 -4.84 -2.38 -2.75
N GLY A 8 -3.60 -2.86 -2.62
CA GLY A 8 -2.82 -3.06 -1.41
C GLY A 8 -1.38 -2.58 -1.64
N SER A 9 -0.65 -2.24 -0.59
CA SER A 9 0.79 -1.98 -0.69
C SER A 9 1.53 -2.45 0.55
N LEU A 10 2.63 -3.16 0.32
CA LEU A 10 3.61 -3.50 1.34
C LEU A 10 4.97 -3.05 0.82
N ARG A 11 5.62 -2.15 1.55
CA ARG A 11 6.99 -1.72 1.26
C ARG A 11 7.83 -2.01 2.49
N GLN A 12 8.75 -2.94 2.35
CA GLN A 12 9.76 -3.27 3.33
C GLN A 12 10.93 -3.93 2.61
N GLU A 13 12.14 -3.53 2.94
CA GLU A 13 13.37 -4.16 2.43
C GLU A 13 14.10 -4.83 3.60
N THR A 14 14.37 -6.13 3.46
CA THR A 14 15.03 -6.92 4.49
C THR A 14 16.52 -7.08 4.21
N ASN A 15 17.29 -7.27 5.28
CA ASN A 15 18.72 -7.53 5.21
C ASN A 15 19.05 -8.76 6.05
N SER A 16 19.50 -9.85 5.40
CA SER A 16 19.82 -11.12 6.05
C SER A 16 20.96 -11.03 7.08
N PHE A 17 21.79 -9.99 7.03
CA PHE A 17 22.87 -9.74 7.98
C PHE A 17 22.46 -8.77 9.11
N SER A 18 21.27 -8.16 9.03
CA SER A 18 20.75 -7.32 10.11
C SER A 18 20.43 -8.16 11.34
N GLN A 19 20.97 -7.74 12.49
CA GLN A 19 20.62 -8.30 13.80
C GLN A 19 19.28 -7.76 14.32
N VAL A 20 18.78 -6.67 13.71
CA VAL A 20 17.53 -6.02 14.09
C VAL A 20 16.43 -6.49 13.14
N LYS A 21 15.39 -7.10 13.70
CA LYS A 21 14.18 -7.47 12.98
C LYS A 21 13.23 -6.29 12.93
N THR A 22 12.70 -5.99 11.75
CA THR A 22 11.55 -5.10 11.60
C THR A 22 10.35 -5.74 12.29
N MET A 23 9.71 -5.01 13.18
CA MET A 23 8.56 -5.41 13.96
C MET A 23 7.32 -4.64 13.50
N SER A 24 6.13 -5.08 13.90
CA SER A 24 4.86 -4.41 13.53
C SER A 24 4.82 -2.93 13.91
N LYS A 25 5.47 -2.55 15.01
CA LYS A 25 5.57 -1.15 15.49
C LYS A 25 6.38 -0.25 14.55
N ASP A 26 7.22 -0.83 13.70
CA ASP A 26 8.09 -0.09 12.79
C ASP A 26 7.37 0.24 11.47
N PHE A 27 6.16 -0.31 11.26
CA PHE A 27 5.34 -0.03 10.10
C PHE A 27 4.41 1.17 10.32
N ALA A 28 4.43 2.12 9.40
CA ALA A 28 3.30 3.02 9.17
C ALA A 28 2.19 2.26 8.43
N VAL A 29 0.97 2.24 8.99
CA VAL A 29 -0.16 1.49 8.43
C VAL A 29 -1.34 2.41 8.16
N TYR A 30 -1.75 2.48 6.89
CA TYR A 30 -2.91 3.24 6.42
C TYR A 30 -3.97 2.28 5.88
N LYS A 31 -5.26 2.55 6.12
CA LYS A 31 -6.35 1.61 5.80
C LYS A 31 -7.46 2.27 5.01
N GLY A 32 -8.16 1.47 4.20
CA GLY A 32 -9.31 1.96 3.43
C GLY A 32 -8.92 3.15 2.56
N LYS A 33 -9.78 4.16 2.44
CA LYS A 33 -9.53 5.29 1.53
C LYS A 33 -8.24 6.06 1.82
N GLU A 34 -7.84 6.15 3.09
CA GLU A 34 -6.62 6.85 3.52
C GLU A 34 -5.37 6.31 2.82
N MET A 35 -5.30 4.99 2.58
CA MET A 35 -4.14 4.39 1.93
C MET A 35 -3.86 4.94 0.53
N LEU A 36 -4.89 5.47 -0.15
CA LEU A 36 -4.78 5.96 -1.52
C LEU A 36 -3.92 7.22 -1.62
N ASP A 37 -3.72 7.94 -0.52
CA ASP A 37 -2.83 9.10 -0.46
C ASP A 37 -1.36 8.69 -0.21
N HIS A 38 -1.12 7.41 0.12
CA HIS A 38 0.21 6.88 0.47
C HIS A 38 0.80 5.92 -0.57
N ILE A 39 0.04 5.53 -1.58
CA ILE A 39 0.54 4.70 -2.68
C ILE A 39 0.86 5.57 -3.91
N ALA A 40 2.04 5.38 -4.50
CA ALA A 40 2.52 6.20 -5.60
C ALA A 40 1.64 6.12 -6.87
N VAL A 41 0.97 4.99 -7.08
CA VAL A 41 0.26 4.65 -8.33
C VAL A 41 -1.23 5.02 -8.33
N THR A 42 -1.75 5.66 -7.27
CA THR A 42 -3.18 6.04 -7.22
C THR A 42 -3.61 6.87 -8.43
N HIS A 43 -2.75 7.79 -8.89
CA HIS A 43 -3.05 8.65 -10.03
C HIS A 43 -3.28 7.83 -11.33
N VAL A 44 -2.45 6.82 -11.59
CA VAL A 44 -2.58 5.92 -12.75
C VAL A 44 -3.94 5.22 -12.76
N PHE A 45 -4.39 4.73 -11.60
CA PHE A 45 -5.69 4.06 -11.50
C PHE A 45 -6.86 5.03 -11.68
N ARG A 46 -6.72 6.27 -11.20
CA ARG A 46 -7.74 7.32 -11.41
C ARG A 46 -7.85 7.70 -12.88
N GLU A 47 -6.73 7.77 -13.60
CA GLU A 47 -6.69 8.03 -15.06
C GLU A 47 -7.30 6.90 -15.89
N ALA A 48 -7.19 5.65 -15.43
CA ALA A 48 -7.74 4.47 -16.11
C ALA A 48 -9.26 4.28 -15.96
N ASP A 49 -9.96 5.21 -15.30
CA ASP A 49 -11.42 5.19 -15.06
C ASP A 49 -11.94 3.91 -14.35
N VAL A 50 -11.11 3.28 -13.52
CA VAL A 50 -11.48 2.08 -12.75
C VAL A 50 -12.00 2.41 -11.34
N GLU A 51 -12.86 1.54 -10.79
CA GLU A 51 -13.24 1.60 -9.38
C GLU A 51 -12.15 0.96 -8.52
N ILE A 52 -11.60 1.73 -7.58
CA ILE A 52 -10.57 1.25 -6.65
C ILE A 52 -11.24 0.77 -5.36
N ILE A 53 -11.00 -0.48 -5.00
CA ILE A 53 -11.38 -1.10 -3.72
C ILE A 53 -10.13 -1.11 -2.83
N PRO A 54 -10.01 -0.19 -1.86
CA PRO A 54 -8.81 -0.09 -1.03
C PRO A 54 -8.76 -1.18 0.04
N THR A 55 -7.54 -1.57 0.42
CA THR A 55 -7.26 -2.50 1.52
C THR A 55 -6.42 -1.81 2.61
N LEU A 56 -5.09 -2.01 2.60
CA LEU A 56 -4.12 -1.36 3.46
C LEU A 56 -2.83 -1.01 2.71
N CYS A 57 -2.13 0.00 3.20
CA CYS A 57 -0.74 0.29 2.88
C CYS A 57 0.10 0.14 4.15
N ALA A 58 1.17 -0.65 4.10
CA ALA A 58 2.12 -0.82 5.19
C ALA A 58 3.54 -0.49 4.70
N TYR A 59 4.22 0.41 5.40
CA TYR A 59 5.58 0.85 5.05
C TYR A 59 6.52 0.81 6.26
N ALA A 60 7.65 0.12 6.12
CA ALA A 60 8.79 0.11 7.04
C ALA A 60 10.12 0.09 6.26
#